data_AF-A0A7Z9XFN0-F1
#
_entry.id   AF-A0A7Z9XFN0-F1
#
_cell.length_a   1.000
_cell.length_b   1.000
_cell.length_c   1.000
_cell.angle_alpha   90.00
_cell.angle_beta   90.00
_cell.angle_gamma   90.00
#
_symmetry.space_group_name_H-M   'P 1'
#
loop_
_entity.id
_entity.type
_entity.pdbx_description
1 polymer ?
#
loop_
_entity_poly.entity_id
_entity_poly.type
_entity_poly.pdbx_seq_one_letter_code
_entity_poly.pdbx_strand_id
1 'polypeptide(L)'
;MDMYKEPHPEDVGFYASQKWGKDMTEIKQDSLATLGFELTWTSDVAKHREFYFAEQVNFWRDLFPGEVYQALLGKKIGDQVNLSFPAGEITPPYESKQIFSLHPRQFERRRVKGCLVEPRYGRFYPKGLLKGLANVFSANLEPFRCVGVESEHVTVDINHPLATKENELQITVYDITQKETDRGGRLTDWMEVITSGPGMQARSDGRSTDFFSDCPFSRGDEQNDSLFYEKPRFVAHIDSKAQEIVRSLYGELLRPGMKVLDLMSSWRSHVRESLKLASLVGLGLNKEEMEDNPQLTGYVVHDLNSDPGLPFDDHTFDAVICTVSVEYMAHPFHVFNDVARLLKPGGYFINTFSNRWFPPKVINIWEELNDFERMGLVLEYYLQSGKYDNLETYSARGWSRPITDRHYPEILTADPVFAVRGQTTR
;
A
#
# COMPACT_ATOMS: atom_id res chain seq x y z
N MET A 1 -18.60 -9.83 24.11
CA MET A 1 -19.14 -11.17 23.80
C MET A 1 -19.71 -11.07 22.39
N ASP A 2 -18.94 -11.62 21.45
CA ASP A 2 -19.19 -11.86 20.02
C ASP A 2 -19.71 -10.71 19.14
N MET A 3 -18.78 -9.91 18.59
CA MET A 3 -19.01 -9.02 17.45
C MET A 3 -17.86 -9.04 16.42
N TYR A 4 -17.28 -10.22 16.18
CA TYR A 4 -16.53 -10.50 14.95
C TYR A 4 -17.39 -11.42 14.09
N LYS A 5 -18.17 -10.85 13.18
CA LYS A 5 -18.66 -11.61 12.03
C LYS A 5 -17.63 -11.40 10.93
N GLU A 6 -16.91 -12.48 10.64
CA GLU A 6 -16.06 -12.64 9.46
C GLU A 6 -16.82 -12.20 8.20
N PRO A 7 -16.13 -11.67 7.17
CA PRO A 7 -16.74 -11.47 5.88
C PRO A 7 -17.28 -12.80 5.35
N HIS A 8 -18.55 -12.81 4.94
CA HIS A 8 -19.23 -14.00 4.46
C HIS A 8 -18.59 -14.43 3.12
N PRO A 9 -18.43 -15.74 2.84
CA PRO A 9 -17.85 -16.23 1.58
C PRO A 9 -18.54 -15.72 0.29
N GLU A 10 -19.75 -15.18 0.43
CA GLU A 10 -20.55 -14.62 -0.67
C GLU A 10 -20.21 -13.15 -1.01
N ASP A 11 -19.48 -12.43 -0.14
CA ASP A 11 -18.98 -11.08 -0.43
C ASP A 11 -17.74 -11.09 -1.34
N VAL A 12 -17.26 -12.30 -1.67
CA VAL A 12 -16.15 -12.59 -2.58
C VAL A 12 -16.75 -13.15 -3.87
N GLY A 13 -17.49 -12.30 -4.58
CA GLY A 13 -18.24 -12.68 -5.78
C GLY A 13 -17.34 -13.19 -6.91
N PHE A 14 -17.50 -14.48 -7.25
CA PHE A 14 -17.08 -15.15 -8.49
C PHE A 14 -15.66 -14.84 -8.99
N TYR A 15 -14.66 -15.47 -8.36
CA TYR A 15 -13.43 -15.82 -9.08
C TYR A 15 -13.77 -16.90 -10.10
N ALA A 16 -14.14 -16.51 -11.31
CA ALA A 16 -13.97 -17.38 -12.46
C ALA A 16 -12.47 -17.46 -12.79
N SER A 17 -11.69 -18.09 -11.90
CA SER A 17 -10.41 -18.65 -12.31
C SER A 17 -10.73 -19.60 -13.46
N GLN A 18 -9.97 -19.51 -14.56
CA GLN A 18 -9.98 -20.61 -15.53
C GLN A 18 -9.71 -21.88 -14.73
N LYS A 19 -10.67 -22.80 -14.65
CA LYS A 19 -10.49 -24.04 -13.90
C LYS A 19 -9.46 -24.90 -14.62
N TRP A 20 -8.24 -24.94 -14.08
CA TRP A 20 -7.18 -25.81 -14.54
C TRP A 20 -7.23 -27.09 -13.69
N GLY A 21 -7.83 -28.17 -14.21
CA GLY A 21 -7.81 -29.48 -13.56
C GLY A 21 -9.11 -29.93 -12.89
N LYS A 22 -9.08 -31.15 -12.34
CA LYS A 22 -10.17 -31.70 -11.53
C LYS A 22 -10.19 -31.04 -10.15
N ASP A 23 -11.37 -30.64 -9.70
CA ASP A 23 -11.58 -30.09 -8.35
C ASP A 23 -11.10 -31.12 -7.29
N MET A 24 -10.33 -30.65 -6.31
CA MET A 24 -9.89 -31.44 -5.16
C MET A 24 -10.60 -30.98 -3.90
N THR A 25 -10.82 -31.90 -2.96
CA THR A 25 -11.52 -31.59 -1.70
C THR A 25 -10.59 -31.14 -0.57
N GLU A 26 -9.28 -31.37 -0.71
CA GLU A 26 -8.26 -31.05 0.30
C GLU A 26 -6.89 -30.86 -0.38
N ILE A 27 -6.02 -30.08 0.26
CA ILE A 27 -4.65 -29.83 -0.18
C ILE A 27 -3.79 -31.08 0.01
N LYS A 28 -3.14 -31.50 -1.06
CA LYS A 28 -2.15 -32.59 -1.10
C LYS A 28 -0.85 -32.10 -1.73
N GLN A 29 0.17 -32.93 -1.67
CA GLN A 29 1.47 -32.61 -2.26
C GLN A 29 1.38 -32.36 -3.77
N ASP A 30 0.46 -33.01 -4.48
CA ASP A 30 0.21 -32.84 -5.92
C ASP A 30 -0.86 -31.77 -6.25
N SER A 31 -1.25 -30.94 -5.27
CA SER A 31 -2.25 -29.90 -5.47
C SER A 31 -1.66 -28.59 -6.03
N LEU A 32 -2.48 -27.92 -6.82
CA LEU A 32 -2.42 -26.48 -7.03
C LEU A 32 -3.48 -25.84 -6.12
N ALA A 33 -3.16 -24.72 -5.48
CA ALA A 33 -4.12 -23.99 -4.66
C ALA A 33 -4.13 -22.51 -4.98
N THR A 34 -5.24 -21.88 -4.65
CA THR A 34 -5.35 -20.43 -4.56
C THR A 34 -5.42 -20.06 -3.09
N LEU A 35 -4.45 -19.29 -2.63
CA LEU A 35 -4.27 -18.93 -1.21
C LEU A 35 -4.29 -17.41 -1.04
N GLY A 36 -4.89 -16.94 0.05
CA GLY A 36 -4.68 -15.57 0.53
C GLY A 36 -3.77 -15.60 1.73
N PHE A 37 -2.64 -14.90 1.64
CA PHE A 37 -1.70 -14.70 2.74
C PHE A 37 -1.97 -13.35 3.38
N GLU A 38 -2.25 -13.31 4.67
CA GLU A 38 -2.32 -12.09 5.47
C GLU A 38 -1.18 -12.10 6.49
N LEU A 39 -0.22 -11.20 6.32
CA LEU A 39 0.90 -10.99 7.23
C LEU A 39 0.64 -9.77 8.10
N THR A 40 0.69 -9.91 9.41
CA THR A 40 0.57 -8.79 10.35
C THR A 40 1.83 -8.65 11.19
N TRP A 41 2.21 -7.40 11.45
CA TRP A 41 3.37 -7.05 12.25
C TRP A 41 3.23 -5.63 12.81
N THR A 42 4.10 -5.26 13.75
CA THR A 42 4.03 -3.94 14.39
C THR A 42 5.36 -3.19 14.31
N SER A 43 5.28 -1.87 14.18
CA SER A 43 6.40 -0.95 14.38
C SER A 43 6.14 -0.08 15.60
N ASP A 44 7.10 0.79 15.91
CA ASP A 44 7.01 1.70 17.07
C ASP A 44 5.86 2.70 16.95
N VAL A 45 5.36 2.94 15.73
CA VAL A 45 4.37 3.99 15.44
C VAL A 45 3.06 3.47 14.87
N ALA A 46 3.02 2.26 14.33
CA ALA A 46 1.86 1.75 13.61
C ALA A 46 1.73 0.22 13.65
N LYS A 47 0.50 -0.26 13.41
CA LYS A 47 0.23 -1.67 13.08
C LYS A 47 0.18 -1.84 11.57
N HIS A 48 0.64 -2.98 11.07
CA HIS A 48 0.76 -3.22 9.64
C HIS A 48 0.06 -4.53 9.28
N ARG A 49 -0.72 -4.51 8.19
CA ARG A 49 -1.41 -5.67 7.64
C ARG A 49 -1.16 -5.78 6.14
N GLU A 50 -0.61 -6.88 5.68
CA GLU A 50 -0.22 -7.09 4.28
C GLU A 50 -0.99 -8.29 3.74
N PHE A 51 -1.74 -8.09 2.66
CA PHE A 51 -2.47 -9.15 1.98
C PHE A 51 -1.83 -9.46 0.62
N TYR A 52 -1.58 -10.73 0.37
CA TYR A 52 -1.13 -11.21 -0.93
C TYR A 52 -2.03 -12.34 -1.41
N PHE A 53 -2.66 -12.14 -2.57
CA PHE A 53 -3.40 -13.19 -3.25
C PHE A 53 -2.50 -13.99 -4.17
N ALA A 54 -2.42 -15.29 -3.94
CA ALA A 54 -1.55 -16.20 -4.66
C ALA A 54 -2.38 -17.23 -5.41
N GLU A 55 -2.34 -17.16 -6.73
CA GLU A 55 -2.94 -18.17 -7.60
C GLU A 55 -1.90 -19.22 -8.00
N GLN A 56 -2.36 -20.44 -8.24
CA GLN A 56 -1.51 -21.53 -8.75
C GLN A 56 -0.33 -21.90 -7.85
N VAL A 57 -0.52 -21.77 -6.53
CA VAL A 57 0.41 -22.21 -5.50
C VAL A 57 0.66 -23.71 -5.63
N ASN A 58 1.90 -24.11 -5.92
CA ASN A 58 2.23 -25.49 -6.23
C ASN A 58 2.88 -26.20 -5.04
N PHE A 59 2.15 -27.12 -4.39
CA PHE A 59 2.64 -27.81 -3.19
C PHE A 59 3.75 -28.84 -3.46
N TRP A 60 3.97 -29.23 -4.70
CA TRP A 60 5.09 -30.10 -5.07
C TRP A 60 6.38 -29.31 -5.33
N ARG A 61 6.25 -28.14 -5.96
CA ARG A 61 7.37 -27.40 -6.53
C ARG A 61 7.77 -26.21 -5.67
N ASP A 62 6.81 -25.40 -5.23
CA ASP A 62 7.07 -24.10 -4.60
C ASP A 62 7.63 -24.28 -3.18
N LEU A 63 8.32 -23.24 -2.68
CA LEU A 63 8.99 -23.27 -1.39
C LEU A 63 8.14 -22.62 -0.30
N PHE A 64 8.16 -23.27 0.86
CA PHE A 64 7.53 -22.84 2.10
C PHE A 64 8.44 -23.17 3.28
N PRO A 65 8.33 -22.45 4.41
CA PRO A 65 8.77 -22.96 5.69
C PRO A 65 8.09 -24.31 5.96
N GLY A 66 8.84 -25.25 6.53
CA GLY A 66 8.35 -26.62 6.74
C GLY A 66 7.05 -26.65 7.55
N GLU A 67 6.93 -25.80 8.57
CA GLU A 67 5.72 -25.70 9.39
C GLU A 67 4.50 -25.14 8.63
N VAL A 68 4.71 -24.16 7.73
CA VAL A 68 3.65 -23.62 6.86
C VAL A 68 3.12 -24.72 5.95
N TYR A 69 4.03 -25.45 5.32
CA TYR A 69 3.68 -26.56 4.44
C TYR A 69 2.88 -27.63 5.19
N GLN A 70 3.35 -28.06 6.37
CA GLN A 70 2.65 -29.07 7.18
C GLN A 70 1.28 -28.58 7.68
N ALA A 71 1.15 -27.30 8.05
CA ALA A 71 -0.12 -26.73 8.50
C ALA A 71 -1.18 -26.69 7.39
N LEU A 72 -0.76 -26.52 6.13
CA LEU A 72 -1.63 -26.43 4.97
C LEU A 72 -2.06 -27.79 4.39
N LEU A 73 -1.25 -28.86 4.56
CA LEU A 73 -1.64 -30.18 4.10
C LEU A 73 -2.96 -30.66 4.75
N GLY A 74 -3.87 -31.19 3.93
CA GLY A 74 -5.19 -31.67 4.36
C GLY A 74 -6.24 -30.57 4.57
N LYS A 75 -5.87 -29.29 4.41
CA LYS A 75 -6.83 -28.17 4.49
C LYS A 75 -7.76 -28.15 3.29
N LYS A 76 -8.99 -27.67 3.52
CA LYS A 76 -10.06 -27.57 2.53
C LYS A 76 -10.33 -26.13 2.15
N ILE A 77 -11.08 -25.93 1.07
CA ILE A 77 -11.57 -24.60 0.69
C ILE A 77 -12.36 -23.99 1.86
N GLY A 78 -12.02 -22.75 2.20
CA GLY A 78 -12.57 -22.02 3.35
C GLY A 78 -11.79 -22.21 4.66
N ASP A 79 -10.90 -23.21 4.75
CA ASP A 79 -10.07 -23.38 5.95
C ASP A 79 -9.03 -22.25 6.06
N GLN A 80 -8.71 -21.93 7.31
CA GLN A 80 -7.66 -21.01 7.68
C GLN A 80 -6.58 -21.69 8.53
N VAL A 81 -5.35 -21.21 8.41
CA VAL A 81 -4.24 -21.50 9.32
C VAL A 81 -3.64 -20.20 9.83
N ASN A 82 -3.22 -20.20 11.08
CA ASN A 82 -2.59 -19.05 11.73
C ASN A 82 -1.28 -19.53 12.36
N LEU A 83 -0.19 -18.84 12.05
CA LEU A 83 1.16 -19.15 12.47
C LEU A 83 1.83 -17.87 12.98
N SER A 84 2.67 -17.98 14.00
CA SER A 84 3.42 -16.85 14.56
C SER A 84 4.91 -17.15 14.42
N PHE A 85 5.65 -16.19 13.89
CA PHE A 85 7.07 -16.34 13.62
C PHE A 85 7.88 -15.28 14.38
N PRO A 86 8.87 -15.72 15.18
CA PRO A 86 9.99 -14.89 15.59
C PRO A 86 10.65 -14.10 14.44
N ALA A 87 11.33 -13.02 14.81
CA ALA A 87 12.10 -12.20 13.87
C ALA A 87 13.17 -13.04 13.13
N GLY A 88 13.22 -12.90 11.81
CA GLY A 88 14.23 -13.57 10.98
C GLY A 88 13.97 -15.05 10.69
N GLU A 89 12.76 -15.56 10.94
CA GLU A 89 12.40 -16.95 10.66
C GLU A 89 11.81 -17.15 9.25
N ILE A 90 10.87 -16.28 8.84
CA ILE A 90 10.30 -16.29 7.47
C ILE A 90 11.02 -15.34 6.51
N THR A 91 12.01 -14.61 7.00
CA THR A 91 12.88 -13.73 6.19
C THR A 91 14.33 -14.05 6.51
N PRO A 92 15.30 -13.68 5.65
CA PRO A 92 16.70 -13.75 6.04
C PRO A 92 16.94 -13.11 7.41
N PRO A 93 17.67 -13.78 8.32
CA PRO A 93 17.87 -13.26 9.67
C PRO A 93 18.72 -12.01 9.65
N TYR A 94 18.52 -11.15 10.66
CA TYR A 94 19.33 -9.96 10.83
C TYR A 94 20.80 -10.32 11.04
N GLU A 95 21.68 -9.68 10.27
CA GLU A 95 23.11 -9.84 10.38
C GLU A 95 23.77 -8.46 10.53
N SER A 96 24.49 -8.23 11.62
CA SER A 96 25.17 -6.95 11.86
C SER A 96 26.22 -6.61 10.80
N LYS A 97 26.84 -7.61 10.17
CA LYS A 97 27.78 -7.44 9.04
C LYS A 97 27.13 -6.91 7.76
N GLN A 98 25.80 -6.98 7.65
CA GLN A 98 25.02 -6.40 6.54
C GLN A 98 24.76 -4.90 6.75
N ILE A 99 25.21 -4.34 7.89
CA ILE A 99 25.32 -2.90 8.10
C ILE A 99 26.78 -2.49 7.94
N PHE A 100 27.06 -1.59 7.01
CA PHE A 100 28.43 -1.14 6.75
C PHE A 100 28.48 0.27 6.19
N SER A 101 29.62 0.92 6.40
CA SER A 101 29.87 2.28 5.92
C SER A 101 30.51 2.29 4.54
N LEU A 102 30.07 3.22 3.72
CA LEU A 102 30.54 3.49 2.36
C LEU A 102 31.10 4.90 2.29
N HIS A 103 32.11 5.09 1.45
CA HIS A 103 32.53 6.45 1.10
C HIS A 103 31.43 7.12 0.25
N PRO A 104 31.10 8.41 0.40
CA PRO A 104 29.99 9.06 -0.31
C PRO A 104 30.06 8.97 -1.84
N ARG A 105 31.26 8.81 -2.40
CA ARG A 105 31.50 8.58 -3.85
C ARG A 105 31.06 7.20 -4.35
N GLN A 106 30.86 6.24 -3.44
CA GLN A 106 30.32 4.93 -3.77
C GLN A 106 28.80 4.95 -3.93
N PHE A 107 28.12 6.05 -3.61
CA PHE A 107 26.71 6.26 -3.93
C PHE A 107 26.57 7.04 -5.24
N GLU A 108 25.95 6.43 -6.23
CA GLU A 108 25.62 7.05 -7.51
C GLU A 108 24.46 8.02 -7.34
N ARG A 109 24.76 9.32 -7.46
CA ARG A 109 23.75 10.37 -7.47
C ARG A 109 23.16 10.50 -8.87
N ARG A 110 21.85 10.39 -8.96
CA ARG A 110 21.09 10.61 -10.20
C ARG A 110 20.24 11.86 -10.07
N ARG A 111 19.92 12.50 -11.19
CA ARG A 111 18.96 13.60 -11.20
C ARG A 111 17.58 13.07 -11.54
N VAL A 112 16.60 13.40 -10.70
CA VAL A 112 15.17 13.20 -10.96
C VAL A 112 14.55 14.59 -11.10
N LYS A 113 14.02 14.90 -12.29
CA LYS A 113 13.43 16.21 -12.62
C LYS A 113 14.28 17.42 -12.20
N GLY A 114 15.59 17.31 -12.36
CA GLY A 114 16.55 18.36 -12.01
C GLY A 114 17.03 18.35 -10.55
N CYS A 115 16.34 17.66 -9.64
CA CYS A 115 16.76 17.46 -8.24
C CYS A 115 17.78 16.32 -8.16
N LEU A 116 18.84 16.52 -7.38
CA LEU A 116 19.87 15.51 -7.17
C LEU A 116 19.44 14.57 -6.06
N VAL A 117 19.31 13.29 -6.35
CA VAL A 117 18.97 12.27 -5.34
C VAL A 117 20.21 12.03 -4.48
N GLU A 118 20.15 12.56 -3.26
CA GLU A 118 21.15 12.35 -2.21
C GLU A 118 20.73 11.18 -1.30
N PRO A 119 21.70 10.48 -0.66
CA PRO A 119 21.37 9.53 0.39
C PRO A 119 20.78 10.29 1.59
N ARG A 120 19.62 9.85 2.05
CA ARG A 120 18.88 10.44 3.17
C ARG A 120 18.62 9.37 4.22
N TYR A 121 18.70 9.76 5.49
CA TYR A 121 18.51 8.82 6.60
C TYR A 121 17.12 8.16 6.53
N GLY A 122 17.05 6.85 6.76
CA GLY A 122 15.84 6.06 6.79
C GLY A 122 15.25 5.69 5.41
N ARG A 123 15.68 6.35 4.32
CA ARG A 123 15.23 6.09 2.94
C ARG A 123 15.81 4.78 2.39
N PHE A 124 15.05 4.13 1.51
CA PHE A 124 15.53 3.01 0.72
C PHE A 124 15.90 3.45 -0.70
N TYR A 125 16.88 2.74 -1.26
CA TYR A 125 17.40 2.96 -2.59
C TYR A 125 17.75 1.61 -3.23
N PRO A 126 17.72 1.47 -4.57
CA PRO A 126 18.15 0.24 -5.22
C PRO A 126 19.66 0.07 -5.08
N LYS A 127 20.11 -1.14 -4.73
CA LYS A 127 21.54 -1.51 -4.57
C LYS A 127 22.36 -1.14 -5.79
N GLY A 128 21.78 -1.10 -6.99
CA GLY A 128 22.46 -0.65 -8.21
C GLY A 128 22.99 0.78 -8.20
N LEU A 129 22.63 1.61 -7.20
CA LEU A 129 23.29 2.89 -6.96
C LEU A 129 24.62 2.77 -6.21
N LEU A 130 24.94 1.62 -5.63
CA LEU A 130 26.19 1.41 -4.90
C LEU A 130 27.31 0.94 -5.84
N LYS A 131 28.51 1.51 -5.69
CA LYS A 131 29.69 1.22 -6.50
C LYS A 131 30.79 0.52 -5.72
N GLY A 132 31.48 -0.39 -6.40
CA GLY A 132 32.65 -1.09 -5.85
C GLY A 132 32.31 -2.15 -4.82
N LEU A 133 31.08 -2.68 -4.83
CA LEU A 133 30.64 -3.79 -3.98
C LEU A 133 30.50 -5.07 -4.79
N ALA A 134 30.92 -6.20 -4.20
CA ALA A 134 30.74 -7.51 -4.82
C ALA A 134 29.24 -7.83 -4.97
N ASN A 135 28.87 -8.46 -6.10
CA ASN A 135 27.48 -8.84 -6.42
C ASN A 135 26.48 -7.66 -6.53
N VAL A 136 26.98 -6.43 -6.62
CA VAL A 136 26.16 -5.25 -6.90
C VAL A 136 26.45 -4.75 -8.31
N PHE A 137 25.39 -4.60 -9.10
CA PHE A 137 25.43 -4.16 -10.50
C PHE A 137 24.35 -3.11 -10.75
N SER A 138 24.50 -2.28 -11.78
CA SER A 138 23.68 -1.07 -11.98
C SER A 138 22.16 -1.31 -12.15
N ALA A 139 21.77 -2.50 -12.59
CA ALA A 139 20.39 -2.94 -12.73
C ALA A 139 19.83 -3.68 -11.49
N ASN A 140 20.61 -3.78 -10.40
CA ASN A 140 20.15 -4.41 -9.17
C ASN A 140 19.10 -3.51 -8.50
N LEU A 141 17.85 -3.97 -8.50
CA LEU A 141 16.70 -3.29 -7.91
C LEU A 141 16.42 -3.68 -6.46
N GLU A 142 17.17 -4.64 -5.90
CA GLU A 142 17.01 -4.97 -4.48
C GLU A 142 17.30 -3.72 -3.65
N PRO A 143 16.44 -3.41 -2.69
CA PRO A 143 16.58 -2.21 -1.89
C PRO A 143 17.68 -2.37 -0.84
N PHE A 144 18.29 -1.25 -0.45
CA PHE A 144 19.04 -1.09 0.79
C PHE A 144 18.54 0.17 1.49
N ARG A 145 18.71 0.24 2.81
CA ARG A 145 18.34 1.40 3.62
C ARG A 145 19.57 2.24 3.95
N CYS A 146 19.46 3.56 3.90
CA CYS A 146 20.46 4.44 4.50
C CYS A 146 20.17 4.57 6.00
N VAL A 147 21.12 4.18 6.86
CA VAL A 147 20.98 4.23 8.33
C VAL A 147 22.00 5.15 9.01
N GLY A 148 22.88 5.79 8.23
CA GLY A 148 23.78 6.86 8.67
C GLY A 148 24.16 7.72 7.47
N VAL A 149 24.15 9.04 7.64
CA VAL A 149 24.51 10.00 6.58
C VAL A 149 25.35 11.11 7.20
N GLU A 150 26.66 11.02 6.98
CA GLU A 150 27.67 11.97 7.44
C GLU A 150 28.43 12.57 6.24
N SER A 151 29.27 13.58 6.47
CA SER A 151 30.02 14.23 5.37
C SER A 151 31.03 13.29 4.70
N GLU A 152 31.63 12.38 5.48
CA GLU A 152 32.73 11.50 5.03
C GLU A 152 32.30 10.04 4.82
N HIS A 153 31.09 9.65 5.24
CA HIS A 153 30.58 8.29 5.08
C HIS A 153 29.06 8.25 5.03
N VAL A 154 28.54 7.19 4.42
CA VAL A 154 27.13 6.81 4.43
C VAL A 154 27.05 5.39 4.96
N THR A 155 26.34 5.17 6.05
CA THR A 155 26.08 3.82 6.56
C THR A 155 24.82 3.27 5.92
N VAL A 156 24.93 2.09 5.35
CA VAL A 156 23.84 1.38 4.69
C VAL A 156 23.53 0.09 5.42
N ASP A 157 22.26 -0.30 5.37
CA ASP A 157 21.74 -1.57 5.85
C ASP A 157 21.13 -2.33 4.66
N ILE A 158 21.67 -3.52 4.37
CA ILE A 158 21.16 -4.40 3.31
C ILE A 158 20.34 -5.58 3.85
N ASN A 159 20.05 -5.62 5.15
CA ASN A 159 19.16 -6.61 5.74
C ASN A 159 17.74 -6.52 5.16
N HIS A 160 17.00 -7.62 5.27
CA HIS A 160 15.58 -7.62 4.93
C HIS A 160 14.83 -6.62 5.86
N PRO A 161 13.90 -5.79 5.35
CA PRO A 161 13.24 -4.76 6.19
C PRO A 161 12.45 -5.31 7.40
N LEU A 162 12.01 -6.57 7.34
CA LEU A 162 11.37 -7.30 8.45
C LEU A 162 12.32 -8.16 9.29
N ALA A 163 13.64 -8.14 9.06
CA ALA A 163 14.59 -9.06 9.70
C ALA A 163 14.59 -9.00 11.24
N THR A 164 14.12 -7.90 11.82
CA THR A 164 14.04 -7.67 13.28
C THR A 164 12.60 -7.67 13.80
N LYS A 165 11.62 -8.08 12.99
CA LYS A 165 10.19 -7.98 13.32
C LYS A 165 9.56 -9.37 13.45
N GLU A 166 8.98 -9.62 14.61
CA GLU A 166 8.02 -10.71 14.78
C GLU A 166 6.78 -10.45 13.93
N ASN A 167 6.15 -11.53 13.47
CA ASN A 167 5.01 -11.44 12.59
C ASN A 167 4.04 -12.61 12.78
N GLU A 168 2.78 -12.36 12.46
CA GLU A 168 1.73 -13.38 12.40
C GLU A 168 1.31 -13.56 10.94
N LEU A 169 1.23 -14.81 10.50
CA LEU A 169 0.82 -15.18 9.16
C LEU A 169 -0.47 -15.99 9.24
N GLN A 170 -1.54 -15.41 8.70
CA GLN A 170 -2.78 -16.11 8.41
C GLN A 170 -2.80 -16.52 6.93
N ILE A 171 -3.24 -17.75 6.65
CA ILE A 171 -3.38 -18.25 5.28
C ILE A 171 -4.79 -18.82 5.12
N THR A 172 -5.52 -18.33 4.12
CA THR A 172 -6.87 -18.79 3.77
C THR A 172 -6.83 -19.56 2.46
N VAL A 173 -7.48 -20.72 2.40
CA VAL A 173 -7.60 -21.54 1.19
C VAL A 173 -8.85 -21.15 0.39
N TYR A 174 -8.68 -20.61 -0.80
CA TYR A 174 -9.80 -20.17 -1.66
C TYR A 174 -10.19 -21.19 -2.72
N ASP A 175 -9.23 -21.93 -3.27
CA ASP A 175 -9.47 -22.92 -4.31
C ASP A 175 -8.39 -24.02 -4.28
N ILE A 176 -8.74 -25.22 -4.75
CA ILE A 176 -7.82 -26.36 -4.82
C ILE A 176 -8.12 -27.17 -6.09
N THR A 177 -7.12 -27.31 -6.95
CA THR A 177 -7.22 -28.11 -8.17
C THR A 177 -6.11 -29.15 -8.26
N GLN A 178 -6.40 -30.23 -8.99
CA GLN A 178 -5.41 -31.27 -9.27
C GLN A 178 -4.43 -30.79 -10.34
N LYS A 179 -3.13 -30.93 -10.07
CA LYS A 179 -2.08 -30.68 -11.04
C LYS A 179 -2.15 -31.71 -12.18
N GLU A 180 -2.37 -31.24 -13.41
CA GLU A 180 -2.48 -32.14 -14.58
C GLU A 180 -1.13 -32.49 -15.22
N THR A 181 -0.11 -31.62 -15.14
CA THR A 181 1.22 -31.89 -15.74
C THR A 181 2.38 -31.28 -14.95
N ASP A 182 3.57 -31.88 -15.08
CA ASP A 182 4.83 -31.41 -14.47
C ASP A 182 5.71 -30.58 -15.43
N ARG A 183 5.25 -30.29 -16.65
CA ARG A 183 6.07 -29.63 -17.67
C ARG A 183 5.90 -28.11 -17.63
N GLY A 184 6.93 -27.43 -17.14
CA GLY A 184 6.98 -25.96 -17.09
C GLY A 184 6.39 -25.38 -15.80
N GLY A 185 6.86 -24.18 -15.44
CA GLY A 185 6.44 -23.46 -14.24
C GLY A 185 7.60 -22.78 -13.52
N ARG A 186 7.31 -21.73 -12.75
CA ARG A 186 8.29 -21.00 -11.93
C ARG A 186 8.36 -21.62 -10.54
N LEU A 187 9.57 -21.89 -10.05
CA LEU A 187 9.80 -22.16 -8.63
C LEU A 187 9.61 -20.84 -7.87
N THR A 188 8.61 -20.78 -7.00
CA THR A 188 8.29 -19.59 -6.21
C THR A 188 8.62 -19.84 -4.75
N ASP A 189 9.43 -18.98 -4.14
CA ASP A 189 9.50 -18.89 -2.68
C ASP A 189 8.39 -17.96 -2.21
N TRP A 190 7.38 -18.52 -1.56
CA TRP A 190 6.21 -17.75 -1.17
C TRP A 190 6.51 -16.77 -0.04
N MET A 191 7.47 -17.07 0.85
CA MET A 191 7.85 -16.11 1.89
C MET A 191 8.56 -14.91 1.28
N GLU A 192 9.50 -15.15 0.35
CA GLU A 192 10.18 -14.07 -0.38
C GLU A 192 9.17 -13.15 -1.09
N VAL A 193 8.15 -13.72 -1.73
CA VAL A 193 7.12 -12.94 -2.44
C VAL A 193 6.27 -12.09 -1.49
N ILE A 194 5.74 -12.69 -0.41
CA ILE A 194 4.84 -11.97 0.49
C ILE A 194 5.58 -10.93 1.34
N THR A 195 6.86 -11.18 1.68
CA THR A 195 7.69 -10.25 2.45
C THR A 195 8.48 -9.26 1.57
N SER A 196 8.35 -9.34 0.24
CA SER A 196 8.94 -8.36 -0.68
C SER A 196 8.24 -7.00 -0.55
N GLY A 197 8.87 -6.08 0.18
CA GLY A 197 8.38 -4.71 0.40
C GLY A 197 8.00 -4.38 1.86
N PRO A 198 7.15 -5.18 2.53
CA PRO A 198 6.81 -4.97 3.94
C PRO A 198 8.02 -4.70 4.82
N GLY A 199 7.87 -3.76 5.75
CA GLY A 199 8.94 -3.29 6.63
C GLY A 199 9.53 -1.94 6.20
N MET A 200 9.48 -1.59 4.91
CA MET A 200 10.01 -0.31 4.43
C MET A 200 9.22 0.91 4.91
N GLN A 201 7.95 0.73 5.27
CA GLN A 201 7.12 1.79 5.83
C GLN A 201 7.46 2.15 7.29
N ALA A 202 8.24 1.33 7.99
CA ALA A 202 8.61 1.58 9.39
C ALA A 202 9.87 2.44 9.49
N ARG A 203 9.96 3.27 10.53
CA ARG A 203 11.18 4.03 10.89
C ARG A 203 12.37 3.11 11.17
N SER A 204 13.58 3.63 10.97
CA SER A 204 14.80 2.95 11.42
C SER A 204 15.10 3.40 12.84
N ASP A 205 15.30 2.46 13.77
CA ASP A 205 15.66 2.74 15.17
C ASP A 205 14.77 3.82 15.84
N GLY A 206 13.47 3.80 15.54
CA GLY A 206 12.48 4.77 16.03
C GLY A 206 12.63 6.21 15.50
N ARG A 207 13.65 6.49 14.69
CA ARG A 207 13.98 7.83 14.20
C ARG A 207 13.28 8.10 12.86
N SER A 208 12.78 9.33 12.71
CA SER A 208 12.06 9.77 11.51
C SER A 208 12.89 9.54 10.25
N THR A 209 12.27 8.99 9.21
CA THR A 209 12.86 8.94 7.87
C THR A 209 12.90 10.36 7.29
N ASP A 210 14.00 10.71 6.64
CA ASP A 210 14.19 12.00 5.99
C ASP A 210 13.58 11.97 4.57
N PHE A 211 12.26 12.18 4.52
CA PHE A 211 11.51 12.33 3.27
C PHE A 211 11.42 13.79 2.80
N PHE A 212 11.69 14.76 3.68
CA PHE A 212 11.28 16.16 3.47
C PHE A 212 12.42 17.10 3.12
N SER A 213 13.65 16.60 3.02
CA SER A 213 14.78 17.35 2.50
C SER A 213 14.68 17.62 1.00
N ASP A 214 15.47 18.58 0.52
CA ASP A 214 15.54 19.01 -0.88
C ASP A 214 14.26 19.69 -1.39
N CYS A 215 13.66 19.19 -2.47
CA CYS A 215 12.44 19.72 -3.07
C CYS A 215 11.38 18.60 -3.18
N PRO A 216 10.94 18.01 -2.05
CA PRO A 216 10.16 16.77 -2.06
C PRO A 216 8.76 16.96 -2.65
N PHE A 217 8.18 18.14 -2.46
CA PHE A 217 6.82 18.49 -2.87
C PHE A 217 6.75 19.23 -4.22
N SER A 218 7.90 19.54 -4.83
CA SER A 218 7.92 20.09 -6.19
C SER A 218 7.40 19.08 -7.19
N ARG A 219 6.95 19.56 -8.35
CA ARG A 219 6.28 18.77 -9.38
C ARG A 219 6.91 18.98 -10.75
N GLY A 220 6.62 18.08 -11.68
CA GLY A 220 7.08 18.24 -13.07
C GLY A 220 6.41 19.41 -13.78
N ASP A 221 5.13 19.67 -13.44
CA ASP A 221 4.32 20.77 -13.93
C ASP A 221 3.77 21.58 -12.75
N GLU A 222 4.40 22.73 -12.48
CA GLU A 222 4.03 23.67 -11.43
C GLU A 222 2.92 24.66 -11.83
N GLN A 223 2.34 24.53 -13.03
CA GLN A 223 1.17 25.35 -13.39
C GLN A 223 -0.01 25.07 -12.45
N ASN A 224 -0.96 26.01 -12.38
CA ASN A 224 -2.15 25.86 -11.55
C ASN A 224 -2.92 24.57 -11.91
N ASP A 225 -3.34 23.82 -10.90
CA ASP A 225 -4.03 22.54 -11.09
C ASP A 225 -5.42 22.73 -11.69
N SER A 226 -6.08 23.86 -11.44
CA SER A 226 -7.37 24.20 -12.06
C SER A 226 -7.30 24.20 -13.60
N LEU A 227 -6.15 24.57 -14.18
CA LEU A 227 -5.94 24.51 -15.64
C LEU A 227 -5.74 23.08 -16.12
N PHE A 228 -5.02 22.27 -15.35
CA PHE A 228 -4.71 20.89 -15.71
C PHE A 228 -5.94 19.98 -15.64
N TYR A 229 -6.80 20.21 -14.66
CA TYR A 229 -8.04 19.46 -14.38
C TYR A 229 -9.31 20.15 -14.91
N GLU A 230 -9.17 21.18 -15.76
CA GLU A 230 -10.30 21.91 -16.35
C GLU A 230 -11.22 20.96 -17.14
N LYS A 231 -10.64 20.06 -17.93
CA LYS A 231 -11.40 19.08 -18.72
C LYS A 231 -11.70 17.84 -17.89
N PRO A 232 -12.98 17.44 -17.78
CA PRO A 232 -13.36 16.26 -17.00
C PRO A 232 -12.76 14.99 -17.60
N ARG A 233 -12.47 14.03 -16.72
CA ARG A 233 -11.92 12.72 -17.04
C ARG A 233 -12.74 11.65 -16.35
N PHE A 234 -13.76 11.16 -17.06
CA PHE A 234 -14.58 10.02 -16.63
C PHE A 234 -13.85 8.69 -16.84
N VAL A 235 -12.68 8.55 -16.20
CA VAL A 235 -11.83 7.37 -16.27
C VAL A 235 -11.47 6.94 -14.85
N ALA A 236 -11.53 5.64 -14.60
CA ALA A 236 -11.02 5.10 -13.35
C ALA A 236 -9.48 5.05 -13.39
N HIS A 237 -8.84 5.54 -12.35
CA HIS A 237 -7.37 5.60 -12.27
C HIS A 237 -6.72 4.26 -11.92
N ILE A 238 -7.50 3.34 -11.36
CA ILE A 238 -7.11 2.00 -10.96
C ILE A 238 -8.13 0.98 -11.50
N ASP A 239 -7.71 -0.26 -11.75
CA ASP A 239 -8.60 -1.29 -12.26
C ASP A 239 -9.73 -1.67 -11.28
N SER A 240 -10.75 -2.38 -11.77
CA SER A 240 -11.95 -2.70 -11.01
C SER A 240 -11.71 -3.60 -9.80
N LYS A 241 -10.64 -4.41 -9.78
CA LYS A 241 -10.28 -5.22 -8.60
C LYS A 241 -9.66 -4.35 -7.53
N ALA A 242 -8.78 -3.41 -7.89
CA ALA A 242 -8.26 -2.43 -6.94
C ALA A 242 -9.39 -1.56 -6.34
N GLN A 243 -10.36 -1.14 -7.15
CA GLN A 243 -11.54 -0.41 -6.66
C GLN A 243 -12.40 -1.24 -5.68
N GLU A 244 -12.48 -2.55 -5.87
CA GLU A 244 -13.16 -3.46 -4.94
C GLU A 244 -12.46 -3.54 -3.60
N ILE A 245 -11.13 -3.64 -3.60
CA ILE A 245 -10.32 -3.66 -2.39
C ILE A 245 -10.51 -2.35 -1.61
N VAL A 246 -10.46 -1.19 -2.27
CA VAL A 246 -10.73 0.11 -1.64
C VAL A 246 -12.14 0.16 -1.04
N ARG A 247 -13.17 -0.28 -1.78
CA ARG A 247 -14.55 -0.38 -1.28
C ARG A 247 -14.66 -1.25 -0.04
N SER A 248 -13.92 -2.35 0.01
CA SER A 248 -13.90 -3.24 1.18
C SER A 248 -13.19 -2.62 2.37
N LEU A 249 -12.04 -1.96 2.16
CA LEU A 249 -11.33 -1.22 3.21
C LEU A 249 -12.20 -0.11 3.83
N TYR A 250 -12.91 0.65 3.00
CA TYR A 250 -13.84 1.66 3.52
C TYR A 250 -15.02 1.01 4.25
N GLY A 251 -15.50 -0.14 3.78
CA GLY A 251 -16.54 -0.93 4.46
C GLY A 251 -16.15 -1.43 5.85
N GLU A 252 -14.86 -1.64 6.13
CA GLU A 252 -14.40 -2.02 7.47
C GLU A 252 -14.62 -0.92 8.51
N LEU A 253 -14.65 0.36 8.11
CA LEU A 253 -14.62 1.50 9.01
C LEU A 253 -15.87 2.37 8.96
N LEU A 254 -16.36 2.64 7.76
CA LEU A 254 -17.54 3.47 7.57
C LEU A 254 -18.79 2.73 8.05
N ARG A 255 -19.71 3.45 8.66
CA ARG A 255 -20.95 2.91 9.24
C ARG A 255 -22.15 3.73 8.76
N PRO A 256 -23.36 3.14 8.72
CA PRO A 256 -24.58 3.88 8.41
C PRO A 256 -24.73 5.12 9.30
N GLY A 257 -25.17 6.23 8.72
CA GLY A 257 -25.38 7.49 9.43
C GLY A 257 -24.13 8.36 9.65
N MET A 258 -22.93 7.92 9.23
CA MET A 258 -21.74 8.77 9.28
C MET A 258 -21.81 9.93 8.28
N LYS A 259 -21.19 11.07 8.63
CA LYS A 259 -20.84 12.15 7.71
C LYS A 259 -19.42 11.97 7.21
N VAL A 260 -19.24 11.84 5.90
CA VAL A 260 -17.94 11.55 5.28
C VAL A 260 -17.56 12.67 4.30
N LEU A 261 -16.29 13.08 4.33
CA LEU A 261 -15.67 13.92 3.31
C LEU A 261 -14.84 13.03 2.38
N ASP A 262 -15.12 13.09 1.08
CA ASP A 262 -14.26 12.56 0.03
C ASP A 262 -13.32 13.69 -0.43
N LEU A 263 -12.08 13.62 0.04
CA LEU A 263 -11.05 14.63 -0.15
C LEU A 263 -10.31 14.38 -1.47
N MET A 264 -10.18 15.43 -2.28
CA MET A 264 -9.68 15.35 -3.66
C MET A 264 -10.54 14.43 -4.54
N SER A 265 -11.86 14.53 -4.35
CA SER A 265 -12.89 13.74 -5.01
C SER A 265 -13.01 14.02 -6.52
N SER A 266 -13.67 13.09 -7.19
CA SER A 266 -13.98 13.12 -8.63
C SER A 266 -15.33 12.42 -8.85
N TRP A 267 -15.52 11.77 -9.99
CA TRP A 267 -16.78 11.17 -10.40
C TRP A 267 -17.13 9.86 -9.67
N ARG A 268 -16.23 9.27 -8.89
CA ARG A 268 -16.49 8.08 -8.04
C ARG A 268 -15.75 8.16 -6.71
N SER A 269 -16.42 7.81 -5.61
CA SER A 269 -15.88 7.87 -4.24
C SER A 269 -15.46 6.52 -3.65
N HIS A 270 -15.71 5.43 -4.37
CA HIS A 270 -15.37 4.06 -3.95
C HIS A 270 -15.95 3.65 -2.58
N VAL A 271 -17.06 4.26 -2.17
CA VAL A 271 -17.85 3.80 -1.01
C VAL A 271 -18.80 2.68 -1.47
N ARG A 272 -19.10 1.70 -0.61
CA ARG A 272 -20.10 0.67 -0.92
C ARG A 272 -21.48 1.31 -1.14
N GLU A 273 -22.11 1.06 -2.28
CA GLU A 273 -23.42 1.64 -2.63
C GLU A 273 -24.55 1.29 -1.65
N SER A 274 -24.44 0.14 -0.99
CA SER A 274 -25.38 -0.30 0.04
C SER A 274 -25.25 0.48 1.35
N LEU A 275 -24.14 1.21 1.57
CA LEU A 275 -23.89 1.94 2.80
C LEU A 275 -24.64 3.27 2.82
N LYS A 276 -25.63 3.38 3.72
CA LYS A 276 -26.43 4.59 3.89
C LYS A 276 -25.77 5.58 4.84
N LEU A 277 -24.90 6.42 4.31
CA LEU A 277 -24.28 7.55 5.03
C LEU A 277 -25.30 8.67 5.28
N ALA A 278 -25.08 9.49 6.31
CA ALA A 278 -25.88 10.70 6.53
C ALA A 278 -25.53 11.78 5.49
N SER A 279 -24.26 11.88 5.14
CA SER A 279 -23.77 12.71 4.04
C SER A 279 -22.45 12.17 3.51
N LEU A 280 -22.24 12.29 2.21
CA LEU A 280 -20.94 12.13 1.54
C LEU A 280 -20.68 13.40 0.75
N VAL A 281 -19.76 14.24 1.21
CA VAL A 281 -19.43 15.51 0.57
C VAL A 281 -18.13 15.34 -0.20
N GLY A 282 -18.10 15.71 -1.48
CA GLY A 282 -16.87 15.71 -2.27
C GLY A 282 -16.18 17.06 -2.21
N LEU A 283 -14.86 17.10 -2.06
CA LEU A 283 -14.05 18.28 -2.33
C LEU A 283 -13.07 17.93 -3.44
N GLY A 284 -13.13 18.60 -4.58
CA GLY A 284 -12.34 18.27 -5.76
C GLY A 284 -12.10 19.45 -6.69
N LEU A 285 -11.43 19.19 -7.81
CA LEU A 285 -11.04 20.25 -8.76
C LEU A 285 -12.00 20.40 -9.95
N ASN A 286 -12.71 19.33 -10.32
CA ASN A 286 -13.58 19.34 -11.47
C ASN A 286 -15.05 19.22 -11.06
N LYS A 287 -15.83 20.26 -11.41
CA LYS A 287 -17.25 20.34 -11.09
C LYS A 287 -18.07 19.24 -11.80
N GLU A 288 -17.84 19.04 -13.10
CA GLU A 288 -18.62 18.10 -13.91
C GLU A 288 -18.41 16.65 -13.45
N GLU A 289 -17.18 16.30 -13.04
CA GLU A 289 -16.89 15.01 -12.43
C GLU A 289 -17.70 14.80 -11.15
N MET A 290 -17.68 15.77 -10.22
CA MET A 290 -18.42 15.65 -8.96
C MET A 290 -19.94 15.69 -9.16
N GLU A 291 -20.46 16.39 -10.17
CA GLU A 291 -21.88 16.38 -10.54
C GLU A 291 -22.32 15.01 -11.08
N ASP A 292 -21.44 14.26 -11.77
CA ASP A 292 -21.73 12.89 -12.24
C ASP A 292 -21.59 11.84 -11.13
N ASN A 293 -21.04 12.18 -9.96
CA ASN A 293 -20.85 11.22 -8.88
C ASN A 293 -22.18 10.92 -8.16
N PRO A 294 -22.79 9.74 -8.35
CA PRO A 294 -24.13 9.44 -7.83
C PRO A 294 -24.14 9.24 -6.30
N GLN A 295 -22.97 9.14 -5.67
CA GLN A 295 -22.84 8.92 -4.23
C GLN A 295 -22.78 10.22 -3.43
N LEU A 296 -22.40 11.34 -4.06
CA LEU A 296 -22.24 12.61 -3.36
C LEU A 296 -23.60 13.21 -2.99
N THR A 297 -23.71 13.66 -1.75
CA THR A 297 -24.84 14.45 -1.24
C THR A 297 -24.63 15.95 -1.43
N GLY A 298 -23.41 16.36 -1.79
CA GLY A 298 -22.99 17.73 -2.06
C GLY A 298 -21.51 17.77 -2.42
N TYR A 299 -21.03 18.87 -2.99
CA TYR A 299 -19.63 19.02 -3.33
C TYR A 299 -19.13 20.46 -3.22
N VAL A 300 -17.80 20.61 -3.14
CA VAL A 300 -17.08 21.90 -3.14
C VAL A 300 -15.95 21.83 -4.16
N VAL A 301 -15.90 22.79 -5.09
CA VAL A 301 -14.76 22.94 -6.00
C VAL A 301 -13.68 23.77 -5.30
N HIS A 302 -12.54 23.16 -5.01
CA HIS A 302 -11.48 23.80 -4.24
C HIS A 302 -10.11 23.19 -4.56
N ASP A 303 -9.13 24.05 -4.83
CA ASP A 303 -7.76 23.65 -5.13
C ASP A 303 -6.87 23.74 -3.88
N LEU A 304 -6.62 22.58 -3.28
CA LEU A 304 -5.79 22.45 -2.07
C LEU A 304 -4.32 22.81 -2.27
N ASN A 305 -3.82 22.76 -3.51
CA ASN A 305 -2.44 23.13 -3.81
C ASN A 305 -2.30 24.64 -4.01
N SER A 306 -3.39 25.35 -4.31
CA SER A 306 -3.42 26.81 -4.36
C SER A 306 -3.81 27.44 -3.01
N ASP A 307 -4.80 26.89 -2.34
CA ASP A 307 -5.28 27.29 -1.02
C ASP A 307 -5.48 26.03 -0.16
N PRO A 308 -4.56 25.69 0.75
CA PRO A 308 -4.63 24.43 1.47
C PRO A 308 -5.65 24.42 2.63
N GLY A 309 -6.42 25.49 2.84
CA GLY A 309 -7.42 25.61 3.91
C GLY A 309 -8.77 25.00 3.53
N LEU A 310 -9.20 23.97 4.26
CA LEU A 310 -10.44 23.25 4.01
C LEU A 310 -11.65 24.09 4.48
N PRO A 311 -12.60 24.40 3.56
CA PRO A 311 -13.71 25.31 3.82
C PRO A 311 -14.88 24.63 4.55
N PHE A 312 -14.58 23.94 5.65
CA PHE A 312 -15.56 23.23 6.48
C PHE A 312 -15.38 23.59 7.95
N ASP A 313 -16.49 23.51 8.70
CA ASP A 313 -16.49 23.74 10.14
C ASP A 313 -15.76 22.61 10.89
N ASP A 314 -15.23 22.96 12.06
CA ASP A 314 -14.59 22.02 12.99
C ASP A 314 -15.54 20.89 13.38
N HIS A 315 -14.98 19.69 13.59
CA HIS A 315 -15.72 18.52 14.09
C HIS A 315 -17.01 18.17 13.31
N THR A 316 -17.01 18.42 12.00
CA THR A 316 -18.12 18.14 11.11
C THR A 316 -18.22 16.67 10.72
N PHE A 317 -17.09 16.04 10.38
CA PHE A 317 -17.06 14.73 9.74
C PHE A 317 -16.68 13.61 10.71
N ASP A 318 -17.29 12.44 10.52
CA ASP A 318 -16.93 11.20 11.21
C ASP A 318 -15.73 10.51 10.54
N ALA A 319 -15.57 10.71 9.23
CA ALA A 319 -14.43 10.22 8.47
C ALA A 319 -14.08 11.12 7.27
N VAL A 320 -12.81 11.10 6.89
CA VAL A 320 -12.29 11.64 5.63
C VAL A 320 -11.62 10.49 4.87
N ILE A 321 -11.99 10.34 3.60
CA ILE A 321 -11.36 9.41 2.66
C ILE A 321 -10.60 10.20 1.60
N CYS A 322 -9.46 9.69 1.16
CA CYS A 322 -8.62 10.28 0.12
C CYS A 322 -8.11 9.14 -0.78
N THR A 323 -8.67 9.02 -1.98
CA THR A 323 -8.38 7.92 -2.91
C THR A 323 -7.48 8.40 -4.05
N VAL A 324 -6.34 7.75 -4.27
CA VAL A 324 -5.38 8.00 -5.38
C VAL A 324 -5.13 9.49 -5.62
N SER A 325 -4.87 10.20 -4.52
CA SER A 325 -4.76 11.65 -4.52
C SER A 325 -3.64 12.22 -3.64
N VAL A 326 -3.24 11.53 -2.57
CA VAL A 326 -2.21 12.00 -1.63
C VAL A 326 -0.85 12.23 -2.31
N GLU A 327 -0.58 11.51 -3.39
CA GLU A 327 0.62 11.63 -4.23
C GLU A 327 0.72 12.95 -5.02
N TYR A 328 -0.33 13.76 -5.04
CA TYR A 328 -0.37 15.07 -5.73
C TYR A 328 -0.41 16.26 -4.76
N MET A 329 -0.31 16.02 -3.45
CA MET A 329 -0.48 17.04 -2.42
C MET A 329 0.83 17.81 -2.16
N ALA A 330 0.86 19.09 -2.52
CA ALA A 330 2.03 19.96 -2.34
C ALA A 330 2.14 20.56 -0.91
N HIS A 331 1.04 20.58 -0.15
CA HIS A 331 0.96 21.14 1.19
C HIS A 331 0.46 20.13 2.25
N PRO A 332 1.07 18.93 2.37
CA PRO A 332 0.52 17.85 3.18
C PRO A 332 0.41 18.20 4.66
N PHE A 333 1.37 18.93 5.23
CA PHE A 333 1.31 19.28 6.65
C PHE A 333 0.13 20.20 6.99
N HIS A 334 -0.22 21.13 6.11
CA HIS A 334 -1.38 21.99 6.33
C HIS A 334 -2.67 21.18 6.21
N VAL A 335 -2.81 20.43 5.12
CA VAL A 335 -4.00 19.62 4.85
C VAL A 335 -4.22 18.59 5.96
N PHE A 336 -3.18 17.87 6.42
CA PHE A 336 -3.34 16.87 7.49
C PHE A 336 -3.72 17.49 8.84
N ASN A 337 -3.20 18.69 9.18
CA ASN A 337 -3.66 19.42 10.36
C ASN A 337 -5.11 19.87 10.23
N ASP A 338 -5.51 20.32 9.05
CA ASP A 338 -6.84 20.86 8.82
C ASP A 338 -7.90 19.75 8.71
N VAL A 339 -7.53 18.58 8.17
CA VAL A 339 -8.35 17.36 8.25
C VAL A 339 -8.57 16.94 9.71
N ALA A 340 -7.56 17.07 10.58
CA ALA A 340 -7.73 16.76 11.99
C ALA A 340 -8.71 17.73 12.68
N ARG A 341 -8.75 19.01 12.26
CA ARG A 341 -9.67 20.02 12.78
C ARG A 341 -11.13 19.71 12.41
N LEU A 342 -11.41 19.36 11.15
CA LEU A 342 -12.77 19.07 10.69
C LEU A 342 -13.30 17.70 11.14
N LEU A 343 -12.42 16.78 11.54
CA LEU A 343 -12.82 15.48 12.07
C LEU A 343 -13.32 15.61 13.50
N LYS A 344 -14.41 14.91 13.83
CA LYS A 344 -14.81 14.69 15.22
C LYS A 344 -13.71 13.94 15.98
N PRO A 345 -13.62 14.04 17.31
CA PRO A 345 -12.70 13.23 18.10
C PRO A 345 -12.89 11.73 17.85
N GLY A 346 -11.80 11.01 17.57
CA GLY A 346 -11.83 9.60 17.17
C GLY A 346 -12.26 9.34 15.71
N GLY A 347 -12.50 10.40 14.92
CA GLY A 347 -12.84 10.32 13.51
C GLY A 347 -11.67 9.81 12.67
N TYR A 348 -11.98 9.13 11.57
CA TYR A 348 -10.98 8.47 10.73
C TYR A 348 -10.47 9.39 9.61
N PHE A 349 -9.16 9.41 9.38
CA PHE A 349 -8.60 9.84 8.11
C PHE A 349 -7.97 8.63 7.42
N ILE A 350 -8.35 8.39 6.17
CA ILE A 350 -7.99 7.19 5.42
C ILE A 350 -7.44 7.63 4.05
N ASN A 351 -6.16 7.38 3.82
CA ASN A 351 -5.51 7.61 2.55
C ASN A 351 -5.31 6.26 1.86
N THR A 352 -5.80 6.10 0.63
CA THR A 352 -5.61 4.90 -0.19
C THR A 352 -5.00 5.29 -1.53
N PHE A 353 -3.99 4.56 -1.99
CA PHE A 353 -3.30 4.84 -3.25
C PHE A 353 -2.80 3.54 -3.89
N SER A 354 -2.28 3.65 -5.11
CA SER A 354 -1.72 2.53 -5.88
C SER A 354 -0.33 2.88 -6.42
N ASN A 355 0.26 1.98 -7.20
CA ASN A 355 1.48 2.25 -7.97
C ASN A 355 1.21 2.98 -9.29
N ARG A 356 -0.07 3.26 -9.61
CA ARG A 356 -0.52 4.06 -10.75
C ARG A 356 -0.61 5.53 -10.34
N TRP A 357 0.10 6.40 -11.05
CA TRP A 357 0.07 7.85 -10.82
C TRP A 357 0.38 8.61 -12.12
N PHE A 358 0.12 9.91 -12.12
CA PHE A 358 0.29 10.77 -13.29
C PHE A 358 1.55 11.65 -13.18
N PRO A 359 2.61 11.39 -13.99
CA PRO A 359 3.93 11.99 -13.77
C PRO A 359 4.03 13.52 -13.76
N PRO A 360 3.26 14.27 -14.58
CA PRO A 360 3.36 15.73 -14.55
C PRO A 360 3.03 16.37 -13.20
N LYS A 361 2.03 15.83 -12.47
CA LYS A 361 1.50 16.46 -11.25
C LYS A 361 1.90 15.76 -9.95
N VAL A 362 2.51 14.58 -10.02
CA VAL A 362 2.97 13.88 -8.83
C VAL A 362 4.10 14.68 -8.16
N ILE A 363 4.14 14.67 -6.83
CA ILE A 363 5.25 15.25 -6.06
C ILE A 363 6.55 14.46 -6.30
N ASN A 364 7.67 15.16 -6.41
CA ASN A 364 8.97 14.59 -6.76
C ASN A 364 9.36 13.42 -5.86
N ILE A 365 9.12 13.54 -4.55
CA ILE A 365 9.47 12.50 -3.59
C ILE A 365 8.78 11.18 -3.92
N TRP A 366 7.55 11.20 -4.42
CA TRP A 366 6.76 9.99 -4.69
C TRP A 366 7.38 9.11 -5.79
N GLU A 367 8.02 9.72 -6.78
CA GLU A 367 8.70 9.04 -7.89
C GLU A 367 9.97 8.31 -7.45
N GLU A 368 10.60 8.80 -6.37
CA GLU A 368 11.83 8.23 -5.84
C GLU A 368 11.59 7.05 -4.89
N LEU A 369 10.37 6.91 -4.36
CA LEU A 369 10.05 5.95 -3.31
C LEU A 369 9.59 4.61 -3.87
N ASN A 370 10.01 3.54 -3.18
CA ASN A 370 9.37 2.24 -3.32
C ASN A 370 7.92 2.30 -2.84
N ASP A 371 7.08 1.40 -3.34
CA ASP A 371 5.64 1.38 -3.02
C ASP A 371 5.38 1.32 -1.50
N PHE A 372 6.14 0.50 -0.76
CA PHE A 372 6.01 0.41 0.70
C PHE A 372 6.61 1.63 1.43
N GLU A 373 7.64 2.28 0.88
CA GLU A 373 8.12 3.54 1.46
C GLU A 373 7.11 4.68 1.32
N ARG A 374 6.25 4.67 0.29
CA ARG A 374 5.17 5.66 0.16
C ARG A 374 4.18 5.59 1.32
N MET A 375 3.91 4.40 1.86
CA MET A 375 3.15 4.29 3.12
C MET A 375 3.90 4.93 4.28
N GLY A 376 5.23 4.76 4.35
CA GLY A 376 6.08 5.45 5.33
C GLY A 376 6.03 6.97 5.20
N LEU A 377 6.09 7.51 3.98
CA LEU A 377 5.92 8.94 3.71
C LEU A 377 4.58 9.46 4.24
N VAL A 378 3.48 8.76 3.92
CA VAL A 378 2.15 9.17 4.34
C VAL A 378 2.00 9.04 5.87
N LEU A 379 2.55 8.00 6.49
CA LEU A 379 2.63 7.89 7.96
C LEU A 379 3.34 9.10 8.58
N GLU A 380 4.43 9.57 7.97
CA GLU A 380 5.11 10.77 8.47
C GLU A 380 4.23 12.02 8.39
N TYR A 381 3.32 12.15 7.41
CA TYR A 381 2.35 13.26 7.42
C TYR A 381 1.41 13.19 8.64
N TYR A 382 0.91 12.01 8.99
CA TYR A 382 0.12 11.81 10.22
C TYR A 382 0.94 12.18 11.46
N LEU A 383 2.16 11.66 11.56
CA LEU A 383 3.04 11.85 12.72
C LEU A 383 3.47 13.31 12.90
N GLN A 384 3.75 14.03 11.82
CA GLN A 384 4.11 15.46 11.86
C GLN A 384 2.99 16.35 12.39
N SER A 385 1.72 15.98 12.15
CA SER A 385 0.60 16.74 12.72
C SER A 385 0.51 16.61 14.25
N GLY A 386 0.93 15.45 14.80
CA GLY A 386 0.74 15.11 16.21
C GLY A 386 -0.73 15.05 16.65
N LYS A 387 -1.68 14.90 15.71
CA LYS A 387 -3.13 14.91 15.98
C LYS A 387 -3.81 13.56 15.80
N TYR A 388 -3.08 12.54 15.37
CA TYR A 388 -3.63 11.22 15.08
C TYR A 388 -3.00 10.12 15.93
N ASP A 389 -3.84 9.21 16.38
CA ASP A 389 -3.50 7.96 17.06
C ASP A 389 -3.95 6.75 16.22
N ASN A 390 -3.66 5.54 16.72
CA ASN A 390 -4.08 4.27 16.11
C ASN A 390 -3.71 4.19 14.63
N LEU A 391 -2.44 4.52 14.32
CA LEU A 391 -1.95 4.49 12.95
C LEU A 391 -1.83 3.05 12.46
N GLU A 392 -2.32 2.83 11.26
CA GLU A 392 -2.28 1.53 10.62
C GLU A 392 -1.94 1.65 9.14
N THR A 393 -1.18 0.70 8.62
CA THR A 393 -0.98 0.53 7.18
C THR A 393 -1.58 -0.76 6.68
N TYR A 394 -2.02 -0.74 5.43
CA TYR A 394 -2.49 -1.91 4.72
C TYR A 394 -1.90 -1.99 3.32
N SER A 395 -1.52 -3.18 2.87
CA SER A 395 -1.30 -3.45 1.44
C SER A 395 -2.12 -4.64 0.95
N ALA A 396 -2.51 -4.62 -0.31
CA ALA A 396 -3.13 -5.74 -1.02
C ALA A 396 -2.49 -5.89 -2.40
N ARG A 397 -1.96 -7.08 -2.68
CA ARG A 397 -1.20 -7.39 -3.90
C ARG A 397 -1.56 -8.78 -4.43
N GLY A 398 -1.07 -9.10 -5.63
CA GLY A 398 -1.08 -10.47 -6.19
C GLY A 398 -2.32 -10.85 -7.00
N TRP A 399 -3.40 -10.08 -6.93
CA TRP A 399 -4.60 -10.33 -7.73
C TRP A 399 -4.34 -10.29 -9.24
N SER A 400 -5.02 -11.16 -9.99
CA SER A 400 -5.09 -11.06 -11.46
C SER A 400 -5.83 -9.81 -11.92
N ARG A 401 -5.30 -9.16 -12.96
CA ARG A 401 -5.94 -8.01 -13.62
C ARG A 401 -7.25 -8.48 -14.27
N PRO A 402 -8.36 -7.75 -14.10
CA PRO A 402 -9.59 -8.03 -14.82
C PRO A 402 -9.38 -8.05 -16.33
N ILE A 403 -9.89 -9.07 -17.02
CA ILE A 403 -9.76 -9.22 -18.49
C ILE A 403 -10.41 -8.08 -19.29
N THR A 404 -11.31 -7.33 -18.65
CA THR A 404 -11.98 -6.16 -19.23
C THR A 404 -11.18 -4.87 -19.08
N ASP A 405 -10.06 -4.89 -18.34
CA ASP A 405 -9.23 -3.71 -18.15
C ASP A 405 -8.39 -3.42 -19.41
N ARG A 406 -8.20 -2.13 -19.70
CA ARG A 406 -7.48 -1.68 -20.91
C ARG A 406 -5.99 -2.05 -20.94
N HIS A 407 -5.40 -2.41 -19.80
CA HIS A 407 -4.00 -2.83 -19.70
C HIS A 407 -3.84 -4.35 -19.71
N TYR A 408 -4.93 -5.09 -19.86
CA TYR A 408 -4.89 -6.53 -20.13
C TYR A 408 -4.76 -6.75 -21.65
N PRO A 409 -3.85 -7.65 -22.11
CA PRO A 409 -3.03 -8.60 -21.34
C PRO A 409 -1.60 -8.12 -21.03
N GLU A 410 -1.23 -6.87 -21.33
CA GLU A 410 0.15 -6.40 -21.16
C GLU A 410 0.63 -6.42 -19.70
N ILE A 411 -0.29 -6.18 -18.76
CA ILE A 411 -0.05 -6.25 -17.31
C ILE A 411 -1.04 -7.26 -16.72
N LEU A 412 -0.57 -8.43 -16.32
CA LEU A 412 -1.43 -9.51 -15.86
C LEU A 412 -1.88 -9.39 -14.40
N THR A 413 -1.18 -8.60 -13.59
CA THR A 413 -1.55 -8.34 -12.19
C THR A 413 -2.39 -7.08 -12.09
N ALA A 414 -3.43 -7.13 -11.25
CA ALA A 414 -4.18 -5.96 -10.86
C ALA A 414 -3.28 -4.94 -10.16
N ASP A 415 -3.71 -3.69 -10.20
CA ASP A 415 -3.12 -2.57 -9.50
C ASP A 415 -3.14 -2.88 -7.99
N PRO A 416 -1.98 -2.86 -7.30
CA PRO A 416 -1.94 -3.06 -5.86
C PRO A 416 -2.64 -1.89 -5.15
N VAL A 417 -3.18 -2.16 -3.96
CA VAL A 417 -3.76 -1.12 -3.10
C VAL A 417 -2.93 -0.98 -1.85
N PHE A 418 -2.58 0.25 -1.51
CA PHE A 418 -1.93 0.63 -0.27
C PHE A 418 -2.84 1.58 0.49
N ALA A 419 -2.85 1.49 1.81
CA ALA A 419 -3.62 2.39 2.65
C ALA A 419 -2.83 2.78 3.89
N VAL A 420 -3.03 4.03 4.33
CA VAL A 420 -2.57 4.53 5.63
C VAL A 420 -3.74 5.23 6.29
N ARG A 421 -4.09 4.78 7.49
CA ARG A 421 -5.18 5.34 8.27
C ARG A 421 -4.75 5.74 9.69
N GLY A 422 -5.43 6.72 10.23
CA GLY A 422 -5.30 7.17 11.61
C GLY A 422 -6.63 7.71 12.13
N GLN A 423 -6.73 7.83 13.45
CA GLN A 423 -7.87 8.45 14.11
C GLN A 423 -7.45 9.73 14.78
N THR A 424 -8.27 10.78 14.74
CA THR A 424 -7.98 11.96 15.57
C THR A 424 -7.95 11.56 17.04
N THR A 425 -7.00 12.15 17.78
CA THR A 425 -6.92 12.04 19.24
C THR A 425 -8.31 12.31 19.88
N ARG A 426 -8.68 11.48 20.86
CA ARG A 426 -10.01 11.52 21.50
C ARG A 426 -10.20 12.68 22.46
#